data_AF-A0A7S4QMH8-F1
#
_entry.id   AF-A0A7S4QMH8-F1
#
_cell.length_a   1.000
_cell.length_b   1.000
_cell.length_c   1.000
_cell.angle_alpha   90.00
_cell.angle_beta   90.00
_cell.angle_gamma   90.00
#
_symmetry.space_group_name_H-M   'P 1'
#
loop_
_entity.id
_entity.type
_entity.pdbx_description
1 polymer ?
#
loop_
_entity_poly.entity_id
_entity_poly.type
_entity_poly.pdbx_seq_one_letter_code
_entity_poly.pdbx_strand_id
1 'polypeptide(L)'
;SPQPFGLKPPRRKRDLRGAGLGERSASGSCIATAGSGAAPQGRISVPGIALMSKGLGPEMGKDMLKEQWLRYFCSDEEYEQLLQWLSSEGLDRPRGFDERLEHATYLRELGNDWFRRSDFRRALHCALGAVHALDWRPAEQLGFSEEQSLQAAEALLPVISNLAMILLKRGDFGNAERAATVGLRCAHKLPKEATAAFRVKLLYRRGLARGELGPWQDLSAAREDLAEAARLDPANREVRACLENCKRLLRESRCEDPAAQPAPEGKRDAVPGQDKAPADSKEPQELSAAALRFAEVVGRCLGRSRRRCRGALLCVRRMKRAACHDAAWLRMGVLVLLGPLLGGWAASRWLRAPA
;
A
#
# COMPACT_ATOMS: atom_id res chain seq x y z
N SER A 1 -14.48 -35.02 -5.02
CA SER A 1 -15.03 -34.21 -3.91
C SER A 1 -13.91 -33.80 -2.98
N PRO A 2 -13.57 -32.51 -2.86
CA PRO A 2 -12.51 -32.07 -1.94
C PRO A 2 -13.07 -32.06 -0.51
N GLN A 3 -12.32 -32.62 0.44
CA GLN A 3 -12.73 -32.65 1.86
C GLN A 3 -12.56 -31.27 2.51
N PRO A 4 -13.46 -30.87 3.42
CA PRO A 4 -13.31 -29.64 4.18
C PRO A 4 -12.15 -29.77 5.17
N PHE A 5 -11.16 -28.88 5.04
CA PHE A 5 -10.07 -28.76 6.01
C PHE A 5 -10.62 -28.15 7.29
N GLY A 6 -11.06 -28.99 8.22
CA GLY A 6 -11.43 -28.58 9.56
C GLY A 6 -10.23 -27.97 10.28
N LEU A 7 -10.19 -26.64 10.35
CA LEU A 7 -9.31 -25.94 11.26
C LEU A 7 -9.77 -26.27 12.69
N LYS A 8 -9.02 -27.15 13.37
CA LYS A 8 -9.19 -27.38 14.80
C LYS A 8 -8.98 -26.03 15.52
N PRO A 9 -9.93 -25.58 16.36
CA PRO A 9 -9.74 -24.38 17.16
C PRO A 9 -8.50 -24.55 18.05
N PRO A 10 -7.74 -23.47 18.32
CA PRO A 10 -6.58 -23.54 19.18
C PRO A 10 -7.01 -24.03 20.57
N ARG A 11 -6.46 -25.17 20.99
CA ARG A 11 -6.65 -25.70 22.34
C ARG A 11 -6.17 -24.62 23.33
N ARG A 12 -7.12 -24.04 24.09
CA ARG A 12 -6.82 -23.25 25.29
C ARG A 12 -5.92 -24.10 26.19
N LYS A 13 -4.63 -23.73 26.31
CA LYS A 13 -3.75 -24.29 27.34
C LYS A 13 -4.24 -23.77 28.69
N ARG A 14 -4.99 -24.62 29.40
CA ARG A 14 -5.17 -24.53 30.84
C ARG A 14 -3.90 -25.05 31.52
N ASP A 15 -3.52 -24.36 32.58
CA ASP A 15 -2.66 -24.78 33.69
C ASP A 15 -1.17 -24.98 33.43
N LEU A 16 -0.41 -23.92 33.74
CA LEU A 16 0.80 -24.07 34.54
C LEU A 16 0.73 -23.10 35.72
N ARG A 17 0.31 -23.66 36.86
CA ARG A 17 0.58 -23.12 38.19
C ARG A 17 2.09 -23.18 38.44
N GLY A 18 2.62 -22.17 39.13
CA GLY A 18 3.76 -22.33 40.02
C GLY A 18 5.11 -21.89 39.48
N ALA A 19 5.44 -20.63 39.71
CA ALA A 19 6.78 -20.23 40.15
C ALA A 19 6.67 -18.85 40.80
N GLY A 20 6.88 -18.81 42.12
CA GLY A 20 6.87 -17.61 42.92
C GLY A 20 8.21 -16.89 42.86
N LEU A 21 8.15 -15.58 42.71
CA LEU A 21 9.17 -14.58 43.05
C LEU A 21 8.33 -13.37 43.46
N GLY A 22 8.26 -12.97 44.72
CA GLY A 22 9.39 -12.50 45.50
C GLY A 22 9.12 -11.02 45.77
N GLU A 23 8.35 -10.78 46.82
CA GLU A 23 7.97 -9.47 47.33
C GLU A 23 9.21 -8.61 47.60
N ARG A 24 9.21 -7.37 47.10
CA ARG A 24 9.93 -6.27 47.76
C ARG A 24 9.01 -5.07 47.90
N SER A 25 8.57 -4.95 49.13
CA SER A 25 8.05 -3.79 49.81
C SER A 25 8.90 -2.53 49.55
N ALA A 26 8.23 -1.44 49.20
CA ALA A 26 8.68 -0.10 49.52
C ALA A 26 7.44 0.77 49.79
N SER A 27 7.21 0.95 51.09
CA SER A 27 6.34 1.92 51.72
C SER A 27 6.55 3.35 51.21
N GLY A 28 5.46 4.09 51.00
CA GLY A 28 5.49 5.50 50.64
C GLY A 28 4.13 6.18 50.81
N SER A 29 3.63 6.19 52.03
CA SER A 29 2.48 6.96 52.51
C SER A 29 2.63 8.45 52.18
N CYS A 30 1.59 9.08 51.62
CA CYS A 30 1.29 10.51 51.79
C CYS A 30 -0.19 10.81 51.44
N ILE A 31 -0.98 10.98 52.51
CA ILE A 31 -1.91 12.09 52.77
C ILE A 31 -3.04 12.34 51.74
N ALA A 32 -4.25 12.04 52.22
CA ALA A 32 -5.50 12.51 51.68
C ALA A 32 -5.69 14.02 51.93
N THR A 33 -6.11 14.75 50.89
CA THR A 33 -6.85 16.01 51.02
C THR A 33 -8.03 15.99 50.07
N ALA A 34 -9.22 15.93 50.67
CA ALA A 34 -10.49 16.11 49.99
C ALA A 34 -10.65 17.57 49.58
N GLY A 35 -10.75 17.82 48.28
CA GLY A 35 -11.11 19.10 47.69
C GLY A 35 -12.32 18.93 46.78
N SER A 36 -13.51 19.09 47.34
CA SER A 36 -14.77 19.14 46.61
C SER A 36 -14.87 20.47 45.86
N GLY A 37 -14.40 20.50 44.62
CA GLY A 37 -14.56 21.62 43.68
C GLY A 37 -15.57 21.27 42.60
N ALA A 38 -16.77 21.84 42.70
CA ALA A 38 -17.79 21.78 41.65
C ALA A 38 -17.25 22.44 40.37
N ALA A 39 -17.03 21.64 39.32
CA ALA A 39 -16.65 22.12 38.01
C ALA A 39 -17.91 22.43 37.17
N PRO A 40 -17.90 23.51 36.37
CA PRO A 40 -19.04 23.91 35.56
C PRO A 40 -19.26 22.92 34.41
N GLN A 41 -20.52 22.53 34.20
CA GLN A 41 -20.96 21.76 33.03
C GLN A 41 -20.87 22.64 31.78
N GLY A 42 -19.66 22.84 31.27
CA GLY A 42 -19.45 23.37 29.93
C GLY A 42 -19.75 22.27 28.92
N ARG A 43 -20.93 22.32 28.27
CA ARG A 43 -21.18 21.56 27.05
C ARG A 43 -20.13 21.97 26.01
N ILE A 44 -19.09 21.16 25.85
CA ILE A 44 -18.18 21.25 24.72
C ILE A 44 -18.98 20.81 23.51
N SER A 45 -19.58 21.78 22.80
CA SER A 45 -20.18 21.56 21.49
C SER A 45 -19.05 21.21 20.53
N VAL A 46 -18.86 19.92 20.25
CA VAL A 46 -17.83 19.43 19.33
C VAL A 46 -18.27 19.78 17.91
N PRO A 47 -17.66 20.77 17.22
CA PRO A 47 -18.04 21.13 15.86
C PRO A 47 -17.28 20.20 14.92
N GLY A 48 -17.78 18.96 14.74
CA GLY A 48 -16.96 17.88 14.17
C GLY A 48 -17.48 17.14 12.95
N ILE A 49 -18.80 17.14 12.67
CA ILE A 49 -19.37 16.23 11.64
C ILE A 49 -20.03 16.97 10.46
N ALA A 50 -20.14 18.30 10.50
CA ALA A 50 -20.87 19.06 9.47
C ALA A 50 -20.04 19.48 8.23
N LEU A 51 -18.75 19.16 8.16
CA LEU A 51 -17.80 19.76 7.18
C LEU A 51 -17.35 18.82 6.04
N MET A 52 -18.09 17.75 5.77
CA MET A 52 -17.82 16.86 4.60
C MET A 52 -18.87 16.94 3.48
N SER A 53 -19.87 17.81 3.57
CA SER A 53 -21.01 17.80 2.63
C SER A 53 -20.99 18.85 1.50
N LYS A 54 -19.95 19.69 1.38
CA LYS A 54 -19.88 20.68 0.28
C LYS A 54 -18.97 20.16 -0.84
N GLY A 55 -19.56 19.45 -1.81
CA GLY A 55 -18.89 19.15 -3.08
C GLY A 55 -19.19 17.80 -3.72
N LEU A 56 -20.10 16.99 -3.16
CA LEU A 56 -20.36 15.63 -3.64
C LEU A 56 -21.78 15.56 -4.22
N GLY A 57 -21.89 15.20 -5.50
CA GLY A 57 -23.12 15.26 -6.29
C GLY A 57 -24.24 14.31 -5.80
N PRO A 58 -25.48 14.48 -6.32
CA PRO A 58 -26.69 13.79 -5.86
C PRO A 58 -26.69 12.25 -6.02
N GLU A 59 -25.77 11.68 -6.81
CA GLU A 59 -25.57 10.23 -6.93
C GLU A 59 -25.03 9.59 -5.63
N MET A 60 -24.38 10.37 -4.75
CA MET A 60 -23.76 9.83 -3.53
C MET A 60 -24.76 9.45 -2.42
N GLY A 61 -26.04 9.83 -2.56
CA GLY A 61 -27.07 9.59 -1.54
C GLY A 61 -27.47 8.12 -1.36
N LYS A 62 -27.33 7.28 -2.41
CA LYS A 62 -27.59 5.83 -2.29
C LYS A 62 -26.40 5.05 -1.73
N ASP A 63 -25.19 5.61 -1.80
CA ASP A 63 -23.97 5.01 -1.24
C ASP A 63 -23.81 5.30 0.26
N MET A 64 -24.57 6.25 0.80
CA MET A 64 -24.63 6.54 2.25
C MET A 64 -25.27 5.42 3.10
N LEU A 65 -25.83 4.37 2.49
CA LEU A 65 -26.39 3.22 3.22
C LEU A 65 -25.49 1.97 3.15
N LYS A 66 -24.43 1.99 2.36
CA LYS A 66 -23.55 0.83 2.15
C LYS A 66 -22.39 0.86 3.15
N GLU A 67 -21.94 -0.33 3.55
CA GLU A 67 -20.69 -0.52 4.29
C GLU A 67 -19.55 0.12 3.49
N GLN A 68 -18.93 1.17 4.05
CA GLN A 68 -18.13 2.12 3.28
C GLN A 68 -16.66 1.73 3.20
N TRP A 69 -16.16 0.99 4.20
CA TRP A 69 -14.74 0.72 4.30
C TRP A 69 -14.33 -0.48 3.47
N LEU A 70 -15.10 -1.57 3.52
CA LEU A 70 -14.68 -2.80 2.84
C LEU A 70 -14.64 -2.62 1.31
N ARG A 71 -15.71 -2.06 0.73
CA ARG A 71 -15.80 -1.73 -0.71
C ARG A 71 -14.75 -0.73 -1.19
N TYR A 72 -14.15 0.04 -0.28
CA TYR A 72 -13.07 0.96 -0.63
C TYR A 72 -11.72 0.26 -0.85
N PHE A 73 -11.55 -0.95 -0.29
CA PHE A 73 -10.29 -1.71 -0.35
C PHE A 73 -10.32 -2.88 -1.33
N CYS A 74 -11.49 -3.40 -1.68
CA CYS A 74 -11.63 -4.58 -2.53
C CYS A 74 -12.67 -4.36 -3.63
N SER A 75 -12.55 -5.09 -4.75
CA SER A 75 -13.61 -5.12 -5.76
C SER A 75 -14.88 -5.79 -5.22
N ASP A 76 -16.01 -5.62 -5.91
CA ASP A 76 -17.27 -6.27 -5.53
C ASP A 76 -17.13 -7.82 -5.55
N GLU A 77 -16.35 -8.38 -6.47
CA GLU A 77 -16.10 -9.83 -6.53
C GLU A 77 -15.22 -10.32 -5.36
N GLU A 78 -14.19 -9.55 -5.01
CA GLU A 78 -13.35 -9.86 -3.84
C GLU A 78 -14.14 -9.75 -2.53
N TYR A 79 -15.08 -8.80 -2.46
CA TYR A 79 -16.00 -8.63 -1.35
C TYR A 79 -16.89 -9.88 -1.17
N GLU A 80 -17.51 -10.38 -2.24
CA GLU A 80 -18.35 -11.57 -2.18
C GLU A 80 -17.56 -12.82 -1.78
N GLN A 81 -16.36 -13.00 -2.35
CA GLN A 81 -15.46 -14.10 -1.99
C GLN A 81 -15.04 -14.03 -0.53
N LEU A 82 -14.79 -12.84 0.01
CA LEU A 82 -14.46 -12.64 1.41
C LEU A 82 -15.62 -13.05 2.32
N LEU A 83 -16.85 -12.62 2.01
CA LEU A 83 -18.03 -12.98 2.81
C LEU A 83 -18.31 -14.49 2.77
N GLN A 84 -18.21 -15.11 1.60
CA GLN A 84 -18.35 -16.56 1.48
C GLN A 84 -17.29 -17.29 2.31
N TRP A 85 -16.04 -16.81 2.29
CA TRP A 85 -14.97 -17.38 3.09
C TRP A 85 -15.24 -17.22 4.59
N LEU A 86 -15.62 -16.02 5.06
CA LEU A 86 -15.94 -15.77 6.47
C LEU A 86 -17.06 -16.70 6.96
N SER A 87 -18.11 -16.87 6.17
CA SER A 87 -19.23 -17.76 6.52
C SER A 87 -18.80 -19.23 6.55
N SER A 88 -17.98 -19.68 5.59
CA SER A 88 -17.48 -21.07 5.56
C SER A 88 -16.58 -21.42 6.75
N GLU A 89 -15.91 -20.43 7.33
CA GLU A 89 -15.03 -20.58 8.50
C GLU A 89 -15.77 -20.35 9.83
N GLY A 90 -17.07 -20.00 9.80
CA GLY A 90 -17.83 -19.64 11.00
C GLY A 90 -17.35 -18.34 11.64
N LEU A 91 -16.81 -17.42 10.83
CA LEU A 91 -16.29 -16.12 11.23
C LEU A 91 -17.25 -14.98 10.85
N ASP A 92 -18.54 -15.29 10.82
CA ASP A 92 -19.60 -14.33 10.51
C ASP A 92 -19.56 -13.12 11.44
N ARG A 93 -19.99 -11.98 10.92
CA ARG A 93 -19.99 -10.71 11.64
C ARG A 93 -21.01 -10.72 12.80
N PRO A 94 -20.59 -10.53 14.07
CA PRO A 94 -21.52 -10.42 15.19
C PRO A 94 -22.43 -9.19 15.08
N ARG A 95 -23.50 -9.15 15.87
CA ARG A 95 -24.44 -8.00 15.89
C ARG A 95 -24.14 -7.01 17.03
N GLY A 96 -23.65 -7.49 18.17
CA GLY A 96 -23.33 -6.64 19.32
C GLY A 96 -22.14 -5.71 19.07
N PHE A 97 -22.13 -4.56 19.75
CA PHE A 97 -21.02 -3.61 19.71
C PHE A 97 -19.73 -4.24 20.25
N ASP A 98 -19.76 -4.72 21.49
CA ASP A 98 -18.61 -5.32 22.14
C ASP A 98 -18.16 -6.60 21.43
N GLU A 99 -19.11 -7.45 21.03
CA GLU A 99 -18.83 -8.68 20.26
C GLU A 99 -18.10 -8.38 18.94
N ARG A 100 -18.47 -7.29 18.24
CA ARG A 100 -17.78 -6.87 17.01
C ARG A 100 -16.35 -6.39 17.29
N LEU A 101 -16.12 -5.66 18.39
CA LEU A 101 -14.78 -5.24 18.79
C LEU A 101 -13.88 -6.43 19.14
N GLU A 102 -14.42 -7.40 19.90
CA GLU A 102 -13.72 -8.64 20.24
C GLU A 102 -13.42 -9.48 19.00
N HIS A 103 -14.40 -9.65 18.10
CA HIS A 103 -14.23 -10.40 16.86
C HIS A 103 -13.20 -9.76 15.94
N ALA A 104 -13.21 -8.43 15.80
CA ALA A 104 -12.19 -7.71 15.04
C ALA A 104 -10.79 -7.88 15.63
N THR A 105 -10.68 -7.89 16.96
CA THR A 105 -9.42 -8.13 17.66
C THR A 105 -8.91 -9.55 17.42
N TYR A 106 -9.79 -10.54 17.51
CA TYR A 106 -9.47 -11.93 17.20
C TYR A 106 -9.01 -12.11 15.74
N LEU A 107 -9.74 -11.57 14.77
CA LEU A 107 -9.37 -11.63 13.35
C LEU A 107 -8.05 -10.92 13.06
N ARG A 108 -7.76 -9.81 13.74
CA ARG A 108 -6.47 -9.11 13.65
C ARG A 108 -5.32 -9.98 14.14
N GLU A 109 -5.49 -10.66 15.27
CA GLU A 109 -4.48 -11.57 15.82
C GLU A 109 -4.24 -12.79 14.91
N LEU A 110 -5.33 -13.40 14.42
CA LEU A 110 -5.25 -14.46 13.42
C LEU A 110 -4.55 -13.98 12.14
N GLY A 111 -4.82 -12.77 11.69
CA GLY A 111 -4.13 -12.11 10.58
C GLY A 111 -2.63 -11.94 10.83
N ASN A 112 -2.23 -11.57 12.06
CA ASN A 112 -0.83 -11.47 12.46
C ASN A 112 -0.12 -12.84 12.41
N ASP A 113 -0.80 -13.92 12.77
CA ASP A 113 -0.27 -15.28 12.67
C ASP A 113 0.02 -15.68 11.23
N TRP A 114 -0.93 -15.44 10.32
CA TRP A 114 -0.74 -15.67 8.89
C TRP A 114 0.36 -14.77 8.30
N PHE A 115 0.43 -13.52 8.74
CA PHE A 115 1.48 -12.59 8.32
C PHE A 115 2.88 -13.08 8.72
N ARG A 116 3.04 -13.58 9.95
CA ARG A 116 4.31 -14.17 10.43
C ARG A 116 4.73 -15.38 9.60
N ARG A 117 3.76 -16.17 9.10
CA ARG A 117 3.98 -17.29 8.19
C ARG A 117 4.23 -16.88 6.74
N SER A 118 4.27 -15.58 6.44
CA SER A 118 4.37 -15.01 5.10
C SER A 118 3.23 -15.43 4.15
N ASP A 119 2.09 -15.88 4.69
CA ASP A 119 0.87 -16.10 3.91
C ASP A 119 0.05 -14.81 3.88
N PHE A 120 0.44 -13.91 2.97
CA PHE A 120 -0.17 -12.59 2.86
C PHE A 120 -1.60 -12.63 2.30
N ARG A 121 -2.01 -13.72 1.64
CA ARG A 121 -3.38 -13.85 1.11
C ARG A 121 -4.35 -14.09 2.26
N ARG A 122 -4.07 -15.08 3.11
CA ARG A 122 -4.90 -15.36 4.30
C ARG A 122 -4.84 -14.23 5.32
N ALA A 123 -3.66 -13.63 5.51
CA ALA A 123 -3.53 -12.45 6.35
C ALA A 123 -4.42 -11.30 5.84
N LEU A 124 -4.50 -11.09 4.52
CA LEU A 124 -5.39 -10.09 3.96
C LEU A 124 -6.85 -10.39 4.26
N HIS A 125 -7.31 -11.63 4.04
CA HIS A 125 -8.70 -12.00 4.33
C HIS A 125 -9.06 -11.77 5.79
N CYS A 126 -8.19 -12.14 6.73
CA CYS A 126 -8.41 -11.88 8.15
C CYS A 126 -8.44 -10.37 8.47
N ALA A 127 -7.54 -9.59 7.89
CA ALA A 127 -7.50 -8.13 8.10
C ALA A 127 -8.75 -7.44 7.52
N LEU A 128 -9.20 -7.83 6.33
CA LEU A 128 -10.42 -7.33 5.72
C LEU A 128 -11.67 -7.77 6.49
N GLY A 129 -11.70 -9.00 7.01
CA GLY A 129 -12.76 -9.47 7.90
C GLY A 129 -12.83 -8.66 9.20
N ALA A 130 -11.67 -8.28 9.77
CA ALA A 130 -11.63 -7.38 10.92
C ALA A 130 -12.14 -5.97 10.58
N VAL A 131 -11.83 -5.45 9.39
CA VAL A 131 -12.43 -4.19 8.89
C VAL A 131 -13.94 -4.33 8.76
N HIS A 132 -14.42 -5.42 8.16
CA HIS A 132 -15.85 -5.68 7.99
C HIS A 132 -16.57 -5.74 9.33
N ALA A 133 -15.99 -6.40 10.35
CA ALA A 133 -16.57 -6.41 11.70
C ALA A 133 -16.77 -4.98 12.26
N LEU A 134 -15.81 -4.08 12.00
CA LEU A 134 -15.81 -2.68 12.42
C LEU A 134 -16.48 -1.71 11.44
N ASP A 135 -17.04 -2.18 10.32
CA ASP A 135 -17.67 -1.34 9.28
C ASP A 135 -19.13 -1.03 9.61
N TRP A 136 -19.34 -0.13 10.56
CA TRP A 136 -20.67 0.25 11.04
C TRP A 136 -21.45 1.03 9.98
N ARG A 137 -22.74 0.70 9.79
CA ARG A 137 -23.61 1.46 8.88
C ARG A 137 -23.80 2.88 9.42
N PRO A 138 -23.96 3.90 8.57
CA PRO A 138 -24.15 5.28 9.07
C PRO A 138 -25.34 5.43 10.03
N ALA A 139 -26.43 4.66 9.85
CA ALA A 139 -27.55 4.64 10.79
C ALA A 139 -27.17 4.08 12.18
N GLU A 140 -26.27 3.09 12.24
CA GLU A 140 -25.75 2.56 13.51
C GLU A 140 -24.80 3.58 14.17
N GLN A 141 -23.94 4.23 13.37
CA GLN A 141 -22.99 5.23 13.87
C GLN A 141 -23.69 6.47 14.48
N LEU A 142 -24.86 6.86 13.97
CA LEU A 142 -25.66 7.94 14.55
C LEU A 142 -26.16 7.63 15.97
N GLY A 143 -26.26 6.35 16.33
CA GLY A 143 -26.63 5.91 17.68
C GLY A 143 -25.46 5.78 18.64
N PHE A 144 -24.22 6.03 18.19
CA PHE A 144 -23.04 5.84 19.04
C PHE A 144 -22.90 6.95 20.07
N SER A 145 -22.54 6.57 21.29
CA SER A 145 -21.97 7.51 22.23
C SER A 145 -20.59 7.99 21.74
N GLU A 146 -20.09 9.09 22.30
CA GLU A 146 -18.74 9.57 21.99
C GLU A 146 -17.68 8.53 22.35
N GLU A 147 -17.85 7.84 23.48
CA GLU A 147 -16.98 6.75 23.95
C GLU A 147 -16.99 5.58 22.98
N GLN A 148 -18.16 5.17 22.48
CA GLN A 148 -18.27 4.09 21.49
C GLN A 148 -17.61 4.46 20.16
N SER A 149 -17.77 5.71 19.72
CA SER A 149 -17.10 6.22 18.52
C SER A 149 -15.57 6.19 18.68
N LEU A 150 -15.06 6.55 19.86
CA LEU A 150 -13.64 6.47 20.18
C LEU A 150 -13.16 5.02 20.23
N GLN A 151 -13.87 4.12 20.92
CA GLN A 151 -13.53 2.69 21.00
C GLN A 151 -13.49 2.02 19.62
N ALA A 152 -14.46 2.34 18.76
CA ALA A 152 -14.47 1.85 17.38
C ALA A 152 -13.25 2.35 16.58
N ALA A 153 -12.87 3.62 16.74
CA ALA A 153 -11.68 4.18 16.10
C ALA A 153 -10.38 3.59 16.66
N GLU A 154 -10.28 3.36 17.96
CA GLU A 154 -9.14 2.71 18.63
C GLU A 154 -8.96 1.26 18.17
N ALA A 155 -10.05 0.53 18.00
CA ALA A 155 -10.03 -0.83 17.47
C ALA A 155 -9.65 -0.87 15.98
N LEU A 156 -10.16 0.07 15.17
CA LEU A 156 -9.94 0.10 13.72
C LEU A 156 -8.51 0.50 13.34
N LEU A 157 -7.92 1.47 14.05
CA LEU A 157 -6.60 2.00 13.73
C LEU A 157 -5.50 0.91 13.57
N PRO A 158 -5.29 -0.01 14.52
CA PRO A 158 -4.28 -1.07 14.37
C PRO A 158 -4.63 -2.06 13.24
N VAL A 159 -5.91 -2.33 12.99
CA VAL A 159 -6.36 -3.20 11.88
C VAL A 159 -5.97 -2.60 10.54
N ILE A 160 -6.32 -1.32 10.30
CA ILE A 160 -5.98 -0.59 9.08
C ILE A 160 -4.46 -0.44 8.91
N SER A 161 -3.76 -0.20 10.02
CA SER A 161 -2.30 -0.20 10.04
C SER A 161 -1.76 -1.51 9.45
N ASN A 162 -2.18 -2.66 9.99
CA ASN A 162 -1.74 -3.97 9.52
C ASN A 162 -2.15 -4.25 8.08
N LEU A 163 -3.37 -3.87 7.70
CA LEU A 163 -3.87 -3.98 6.33
C LEU A 163 -2.95 -3.26 5.33
N ALA A 164 -2.56 -2.01 5.59
CA ALA A 164 -1.64 -1.26 4.74
C ALA A 164 -0.28 -1.99 4.58
N MET A 165 0.24 -2.61 5.64
CA MET A 165 1.48 -3.39 5.57
C MET A 165 1.31 -4.69 4.77
N ILE A 166 0.19 -5.40 4.93
CA ILE A 166 -0.11 -6.61 4.16
C ILE A 166 -0.18 -6.28 2.66
N LEU A 167 -0.85 -5.19 2.30
CA LEU A 167 -0.99 -4.72 0.92
C LEU A 167 0.37 -4.34 0.31
N LEU A 168 1.24 -3.65 1.07
CA LEU A 168 2.63 -3.38 0.65
C LEU A 168 3.40 -4.67 0.37
N LYS A 169 3.28 -5.69 1.23
CA LYS A 169 3.97 -6.98 1.06
C LYS A 169 3.43 -7.77 -0.14
N ARG A 170 2.14 -7.63 -0.46
CA ARG A 170 1.52 -8.19 -1.67
C ARG A 170 1.90 -7.45 -2.94
N GLY A 171 2.33 -6.19 -2.83
CA GLY A 171 2.65 -5.33 -3.96
C GLY A 171 1.45 -4.58 -4.54
N ASP A 172 0.38 -4.45 -3.75
CA ASP A 172 -0.78 -3.64 -4.09
C ASP A 172 -0.63 -2.24 -3.48
N PHE A 173 0.13 -1.40 -4.18
CA PHE A 173 0.52 -0.08 -3.67
C PHE A 173 -0.66 0.90 -3.64
N GLY A 174 -1.57 0.82 -4.60
CA GLY A 174 -2.75 1.69 -4.64
C GLY A 174 -3.68 1.45 -3.44
N ASN A 175 -3.99 0.19 -3.13
CA ASN A 175 -4.76 -0.12 -1.92
C ASN A 175 -3.98 0.18 -0.63
N ALA A 176 -2.65 -0.02 -0.61
CA ALA A 176 -1.84 0.30 0.55
C ALA A 176 -1.86 1.80 0.88
N GLU A 177 -1.75 2.67 -0.13
CA GLU A 177 -1.88 4.12 0.03
C GLU A 177 -3.27 4.50 0.57
N ARG A 178 -4.33 3.93 -0.02
CA ARG A 178 -5.71 4.13 0.43
C ARG A 178 -5.88 3.74 1.90
N ALA A 179 -5.44 2.54 2.27
CA ALA A 179 -5.49 2.05 3.65
C ALA A 179 -4.71 2.96 4.61
N ALA A 180 -3.50 3.38 4.24
CA ALA A 180 -2.72 4.29 5.08
C ALA A 180 -3.39 5.66 5.26
N THR A 181 -4.00 6.19 4.20
CA THR A 181 -4.76 7.46 4.25
C THR A 181 -5.97 7.37 5.16
N VAL A 182 -6.72 6.27 5.05
CA VAL A 182 -7.83 5.96 5.96
C VAL A 182 -7.35 5.88 7.41
N GLY A 183 -6.25 5.16 7.65
CA GLY A 183 -5.68 5.02 8.98
C GLY A 183 -5.28 6.38 9.59
N LEU A 184 -4.74 7.30 8.78
CA LEU A 184 -4.40 8.65 9.24
C LEU A 184 -5.65 9.47 9.59
N ARG A 185 -6.74 9.35 8.82
CA ARG A 185 -8.03 9.96 9.17
C ARG A 185 -8.59 9.40 10.48
N CYS A 186 -8.47 8.08 10.68
CA CYS A 186 -8.85 7.43 11.93
C CYS A 186 -8.01 7.95 13.11
N ALA A 187 -6.69 8.05 12.93
CA ALA A 187 -5.78 8.57 13.95
C ALA A 187 -6.06 10.05 14.30
N HIS A 188 -6.64 10.86 13.41
CA HIS A 188 -7.01 12.25 13.74
C HIS A 188 -8.20 12.36 14.70
N LYS A 189 -9.04 11.32 14.80
CA LYS A 189 -10.16 11.28 15.76
C LYS A 189 -9.72 10.96 17.19
N LEU A 190 -8.48 10.50 17.36
CA LEU A 190 -7.94 10.02 18.62
C LEU A 190 -6.87 10.99 19.16
N PRO A 191 -6.61 10.98 20.49
CA PRO A 191 -5.57 11.80 21.11
C PRO A 191 -4.22 11.65 20.41
N LYS A 192 -3.49 12.76 20.28
CA LYS A 192 -2.29 12.80 19.44
C LYS A 192 -1.18 11.90 19.98
N GLU A 193 -1.05 11.88 21.30
CA GLU A 193 -0.04 11.19 22.07
C GLU A 193 -0.23 9.67 21.96
N ALA A 194 -1.47 9.20 22.13
CA ALA A 194 -1.84 7.79 22.03
C ALA A 194 -1.60 7.19 20.63
N THR A 195 -1.67 8.03 19.59
CA THR A 195 -1.59 7.58 18.19
C THR A 195 -0.28 7.93 17.49
N ALA A 196 0.68 8.56 18.17
CA ALA A 196 1.93 9.02 17.58
C ALA A 196 2.68 7.88 16.83
N ALA A 197 2.82 6.71 17.48
CA ALA A 197 3.47 5.54 16.88
C ALA A 197 2.73 5.02 15.64
N PHE A 198 1.39 5.08 15.62
CA PHE A 198 0.60 4.68 14.46
C PHE A 198 0.71 5.69 13.31
N ARG A 199 0.73 7.00 13.60
CA ARG A 199 0.92 8.03 12.58
C ARG A 199 2.25 7.86 11.86
N VAL A 200 3.35 7.63 12.60
CA VAL A 200 4.67 7.33 12.02
C VAL A 200 4.59 6.11 11.09
N LYS A 201 4.01 4.99 11.56
CA LYS A 201 3.86 3.76 10.76
C LYS A 201 3.03 3.98 9.50
N LEU A 202 1.93 4.71 9.59
CA LEU A 202 1.01 4.94 8.47
C LEU A 202 1.62 5.90 7.44
N LEU A 203 2.23 7.01 7.88
CA LEU A 203 2.97 7.92 6.99
C LEU A 203 4.10 7.20 6.28
N TYR A 204 4.88 6.41 7.02
CA TYR A 204 5.94 5.58 6.43
C TYR A 204 5.41 4.64 5.36
N ARG A 205 4.33 3.89 5.65
CA ARG A 205 3.71 2.96 4.69
C ARG A 205 3.12 3.65 3.48
N ARG A 206 2.49 4.82 3.66
CA ARG A 206 1.96 5.64 2.56
C ARG A 206 3.08 6.16 1.67
N GLY A 207 4.15 6.68 2.27
CA GLY A 207 5.35 7.12 1.56
C GLY A 207 6.02 6.00 0.77
N LEU A 208 6.10 4.78 1.34
CA LEU A 208 6.58 3.61 0.61
C LEU A 208 5.69 3.25 -0.59
N ALA A 209 4.37 3.28 -0.42
CA ALA A 209 3.43 2.97 -1.49
C ALA A 209 3.55 3.96 -2.66
N ARG A 210 3.60 5.27 -2.36
CA ARG A 210 3.74 6.35 -3.34
C ARG A 210 5.12 6.40 -4.00
N GLY A 211 6.16 5.99 -3.28
CA GLY A 211 7.52 5.95 -3.81
C GLY A 211 7.77 4.81 -4.78
N GLU A 212 6.93 3.77 -4.74
CA GLU A 212 7.07 2.58 -5.58
C GLU A 212 6.86 2.88 -7.05
N LEU A 213 7.63 2.19 -7.89
CA LEU A 213 7.52 2.32 -9.34
C LEU A 213 6.18 1.81 -9.84
N GLY A 214 5.52 2.63 -10.64
CA GLY A 214 4.27 2.28 -11.29
C GLY A 214 3.52 3.52 -11.74
N PRO A 215 2.31 3.35 -12.29
CA PRO A 215 1.46 4.46 -12.73
C PRO A 215 1.02 5.38 -11.58
N TRP A 216 1.15 4.92 -10.34
CA TRP A 216 0.78 5.64 -9.12
C TRP A 216 1.99 6.28 -8.41
N GLN A 217 3.15 6.33 -9.07
CA GLN A 217 4.35 6.86 -8.44
C GLN A 217 4.24 8.38 -8.26
N ASP A 218 4.36 8.84 -7.02
CA ASP A 218 4.49 10.25 -6.66
C ASP A 218 5.62 10.42 -5.65
N LEU A 219 6.82 10.67 -6.18
CA LEU A 219 8.02 10.84 -5.35
C LEU A 219 7.97 12.12 -4.49
N SER A 220 7.21 13.15 -4.90
CA SER A 220 7.10 14.38 -4.13
C SER A 220 6.25 14.14 -2.87
N ALA A 221 5.06 13.58 -3.05
CA ALA A 221 4.18 13.22 -1.95
C ALA A 221 4.80 12.14 -1.04
N ALA A 222 5.53 11.18 -1.60
CA ALA A 222 6.28 10.20 -0.84
C ALA A 222 7.34 10.85 0.07
N ARG A 223 8.08 11.83 -0.44
CA ARG A 223 9.08 12.59 0.33
C ARG A 223 8.43 13.34 1.50
N GLU A 224 7.28 13.98 1.27
CA GLU A 224 6.55 14.72 2.30
C GLU A 224 6.09 13.80 3.43
N ASP A 225 5.49 12.65 3.09
CA ASP A 225 5.06 11.65 4.08
C ASP A 225 6.25 11.12 4.91
N LEU A 226 7.37 10.79 4.25
CA LEU A 226 8.57 10.29 4.92
C LEU A 226 9.26 11.37 5.77
N ALA A 227 9.25 12.63 5.34
CA ALA A 227 9.79 13.74 6.12
C ALA A 227 8.97 13.98 7.39
N GLU A 228 7.64 13.96 7.28
CA GLU A 228 6.75 14.08 8.43
C GLU A 228 6.90 12.89 9.39
N ALA A 229 7.01 11.67 8.86
CA ALA A 229 7.30 10.49 9.69
C ALA A 229 8.63 10.63 10.45
N ALA A 230 9.69 11.14 9.80
CA ALA A 230 11.00 11.35 10.42
C ALA A 230 10.97 12.48 11.46
N ARG A 231 10.09 13.46 11.30
CA ARG A 231 9.88 14.54 12.27
C ARG A 231 9.22 14.02 13.55
N LEU A 232 8.25 13.11 13.41
CA LEU A 232 7.54 12.49 14.54
C LEU A 232 8.39 11.47 15.30
N ASP A 233 9.26 10.72 14.61
CA ASP A 233 10.19 9.74 15.21
C ASP A 233 11.60 9.86 14.59
N PRO A 234 12.42 10.82 15.06
CA PRO A 234 13.76 11.06 14.52
C PRO A 234 14.75 9.92 14.81
N ALA A 235 14.48 9.09 15.83
CA ALA A 235 15.31 7.95 16.17
C ALA A 235 15.21 6.83 15.12
N ASN A 236 14.09 6.76 14.39
CA ASN A 236 13.82 5.72 13.41
C ASN A 236 14.79 5.75 12.22
N ARG A 237 15.75 4.82 12.21
CA ARG A 237 16.77 4.70 11.16
C ARG A 237 16.16 4.30 9.81
N GLU A 238 15.11 3.49 9.81
CA GLU A 238 14.48 2.98 8.58
C GLU A 238 13.75 4.10 7.83
N VAL A 239 12.97 4.92 8.55
CA VAL A 239 12.27 6.08 7.97
C VAL A 239 13.27 7.07 7.34
N ARG A 240 14.36 7.38 8.05
CA ARG A 240 15.42 8.27 7.54
C ARG A 240 16.12 7.70 6.31
N ALA A 241 16.44 6.41 6.30
CA ALA A 241 17.05 5.77 5.14
C ALA A 241 16.13 5.81 3.90
N CYS A 242 14.82 5.58 4.09
CA CYS A 242 13.85 5.69 3.01
C CYS A 242 13.70 7.14 2.52
N LEU A 243 13.72 8.13 3.41
CA LEU A 243 13.67 9.55 3.03
C LEU A 243 14.88 9.95 2.17
N GLU A 244 16.09 9.57 2.55
CA GLU A 244 17.30 9.87 1.76
C GLU A 244 17.28 9.16 0.40
N ASN A 245 16.78 7.91 0.35
CA ASN A 245 16.58 7.22 -0.92
C ASN A 245 15.57 7.95 -1.83
N CYS A 246 14.45 8.40 -1.26
CA CYS A 246 13.44 9.18 -1.99
C CYS A 246 14.03 10.51 -2.53
N LYS A 247 14.83 11.21 -1.73
CA LYS A 247 15.53 12.44 -2.18
C LYS A 247 16.51 12.17 -3.31
N ARG A 248 17.26 11.05 -3.26
CA ARG A 248 18.17 10.66 -4.32
C ARG A 248 17.41 10.41 -5.63
N LEU A 249 16.31 9.67 -5.60
CA LEU A 249 15.50 9.41 -6.79
C LEU A 249 14.93 10.69 -7.42
N LEU A 250 14.47 11.63 -6.60
CA LEU A 250 14.00 12.93 -7.09
C LEU A 250 15.10 13.74 -7.80
N ARG A 251 16.37 13.55 -7.43
CA ARG A 251 17.50 14.17 -8.13
C ARG A 251 17.78 13.44 -9.44
N GLU A 252 17.78 12.11 -9.42
CA GLU A 252 17.97 11.27 -10.60
C GLU A 252 16.89 11.53 -11.66
N SER A 253 15.62 11.61 -11.26
CA SER A 253 14.50 11.90 -12.19
C SER A 253 14.60 13.29 -12.82
N ARG A 254 15.18 14.28 -12.12
CA ARG A 254 15.42 15.62 -12.68
C ARG A 254 16.60 15.66 -13.66
N CYS A 255 17.56 14.74 -13.52
CA CYS A 255 18.70 14.63 -14.42
C CYS A 255 18.35 13.88 -15.70
N GLU A 256 17.41 12.94 -15.65
CA GLU A 256 16.98 12.15 -16.83
C GLU A 256 16.16 12.97 -17.83
N ASP A 257 15.51 14.07 -17.39
CA ASP A 257 14.76 15.00 -18.25
C ASP A 257 15.45 16.37 -18.40
N PRO A 258 16.69 16.46 -18.95
CA PRO A 258 17.36 17.74 -19.14
C PRO A 258 16.61 18.64 -20.14
N ALA A 259 15.79 18.07 -21.01
CA ALA A 259 14.96 18.79 -21.98
C ALA A 259 13.71 19.45 -21.36
N ALA A 260 13.32 19.09 -20.13
CA ALA A 260 12.18 19.67 -19.43
C ALA A 260 12.56 20.82 -18.48
N GLN A 261 13.85 21.16 -18.38
CA GLN A 261 14.24 22.40 -17.73
C GLN A 261 13.75 23.54 -18.62
N PRO A 262 12.81 24.40 -18.16
CA PRO A 262 12.47 25.59 -18.93
C PRO A 262 13.77 26.33 -19.14
N ALA A 263 14.18 26.48 -20.41
CA ALA A 263 15.35 27.27 -20.76
C ALA A 263 15.22 28.59 -19.98
N PRO A 264 16.27 29.04 -19.26
CA PRO A 264 16.20 30.29 -18.53
C PRO A 264 15.66 31.33 -19.51
N GLU A 265 14.55 31.97 -19.14
CA GLU A 265 13.79 32.90 -19.98
C GLU A 265 14.68 34.08 -20.40
N GLY A 266 15.55 33.83 -21.37
CA GLY A 266 16.17 34.86 -22.16
C GLY A 266 15.04 35.46 -22.97
N LYS A 267 14.70 36.72 -22.65
CA LYS A 267 13.82 37.60 -23.43
C LYS A 267 13.82 37.20 -24.91
N ARG A 268 12.79 36.51 -25.35
CA ARG A 268 12.57 36.21 -26.76
C ARG A 268 11.33 36.96 -27.19
N ASP A 269 11.55 37.91 -28.09
CA ASP A 269 10.53 38.65 -28.78
C ASP A 269 9.58 37.71 -29.53
N ALA A 270 8.32 38.12 -29.58
CA ALA A 270 7.19 37.34 -30.05
C ALA A 270 7.36 36.82 -31.48
N VAL A 271 7.16 35.52 -31.69
CA VAL A 271 6.93 34.92 -33.02
C VAL A 271 5.66 34.08 -32.97
N PRO A 272 4.68 34.32 -33.86
CA PRO A 272 3.42 33.59 -33.88
C PRO A 272 3.44 32.38 -34.84
N GLY A 273 2.87 31.28 -34.36
CA GLY A 273 2.08 30.34 -35.16
C GLY A 273 2.77 29.07 -35.66
N GLN A 274 2.33 27.90 -35.15
CA GLN A 274 1.90 26.75 -35.96
C GLN A 274 1.36 25.60 -35.10
N ASP A 275 0.12 25.19 -35.39
CA ASP A 275 -0.60 24.06 -34.81
C ASP A 275 -0.19 22.73 -35.49
N LYS A 276 0.32 21.77 -34.71
CA LYS A 276 0.34 20.34 -35.10
C LYS A 276 0.28 19.43 -33.88
N ALA A 277 -0.80 18.66 -33.79
CA ALA A 277 -1.03 17.64 -32.75
C ALA A 277 -0.26 16.33 -33.08
N PRO A 278 0.44 15.71 -32.12
CA PRO A 278 1.05 14.40 -32.32
C PRO A 278 0.17 13.24 -31.81
N ALA A 279 0.15 12.17 -32.59
CA ALA A 279 -0.53 10.91 -32.29
C ALA A 279 0.27 10.07 -31.28
N ASP A 280 -0.39 9.64 -30.20
CA ASP A 280 0.18 8.92 -29.06
C ASP A 280 0.25 7.41 -29.35
N SER A 281 1.45 6.90 -29.63
CA SER A 281 1.75 5.47 -29.69
C SER A 281 2.87 5.16 -28.69
N LYS A 282 2.48 4.94 -27.43
CA LYS A 282 3.42 4.59 -26.35
C LYS A 282 3.84 3.13 -26.44
N GLU A 283 5.02 2.90 -27.01
CA GLU A 283 5.79 1.70 -26.71
C GLU A 283 6.10 1.62 -25.19
N PRO A 284 6.13 0.43 -24.59
CA PRO A 284 6.42 0.26 -23.17
C PRO A 284 7.84 0.74 -22.84
N GLN A 285 7.93 1.90 -22.19
CA GLN A 285 9.17 2.57 -21.80
C GLN A 285 10.02 1.64 -20.92
N GLU A 286 11.28 1.41 -21.32
CA GLU A 286 12.23 0.63 -20.52
C GLU A 286 12.57 1.37 -19.23
N LEU A 287 12.44 0.68 -18.08
CA LEU A 287 12.73 1.24 -16.76
C LEU A 287 14.19 1.69 -16.64
N SER A 288 14.42 2.90 -16.14
CA SER A 288 15.77 3.43 -15.91
C SER A 288 16.54 2.63 -14.84
N ALA A 289 17.88 2.71 -14.87
CA ALA A 289 18.73 1.99 -13.92
C ALA A 289 18.50 2.44 -12.46
N ALA A 290 18.12 3.71 -12.25
CA ALA A 290 17.73 4.28 -10.97
C ALA A 290 16.47 3.63 -10.40
N ALA A 291 15.44 3.50 -11.23
CA ALA A 291 14.19 2.81 -10.90
C ALA A 291 14.47 1.37 -10.41
N LEU A 292 15.27 0.61 -11.15
CA LEU A 292 15.61 -0.77 -10.77
C LEU A 292 16.30 -0.87 -9.39
N ARG A 293 17.16 0.10 -9.04
CA ARG A 293 17.81 0.18 -7.72
C ARG A 293 16.85 0.54 -6.61
N PHE A 294 15.87 1.41 -6.83
CA PHE A 294 14.86 1.72 -5.80
C PHE A 294 14.05 0.50 -5.40
N ALA A 295 13.48 -0.19 -6.38
CA ALA A 295 12.72 -1.40 -6.11
C ALA A 295 13.63 -2.53 -5.57
N GLU A 296 14.96 -2.40 -5.67
CA GLU A 296 15.91 -3.27 -4.96
C GLU A 296 16.02 -2.91 -3.48
N VAL A 297 16.11 -1.61 -3.14
CA VAL A 297 16.17 -1.14 -1.75
C VAL A 297 14.84 -1.37 -1.03
N VAL A 298 13.70 -1.01 -1.65
CA VAL A 298 12.37 -1.29 -1.10
C VAL A 298 12.06 -2.79 -1.13
N GLY A 299 12.51 -3.50 -2.17
CA GLY A 299 12.42 -4.96 -2.25
C GLY A 299 13.26 -5.72 -1.22
N ARG A 300 14.35 -5.13 -0.69
CA ARG A 300 15.12 -5.67 0.44
C ARG A 300 14.33 -5.56 1.75
N CYS A 301 13.54 -4.50 1.96
CA CYS A 301 12.61 -4.37 3.08
C CYS A 301 11.32 -5.23 2.92
N LEU A 302 10.90 -5.55 1.69
CA LEU A 302 9.71 -6.37 1.38
C LEU A 302 10.06 -7.84 0.97
N GLY A 303 11.14 -8.39 1.54
CA GLY A 303 11.86 -9.56 1.06
C GLY A 303 11.07 -10.85 0.67
N ARG A 304 11.69 -11.54 -0.32
CA ARG A 304 11.46 -12.90 -0.90
C ARG A 304 10.49 -12.98 -2.09
N SER A 305 9.25 -12.51 -1.99
CA SER A 305 8.29 -12.63 -3.11
C SER A 305 8.71 -11.82 -4.33
N ARG A 306 9.24 -10.61 -4.11
CA ARG A 306 9.82 -9.78 -5.17
C ARG A 306 11.14 -10.32 -5.75
N ARG A 307 11.92 -11.10 -4.99
CA ARG A 307 13.13 -11.76 -5.54
C ARG A 307 12.77 -12.84 -6.54
N ARG A 308 11.70 -13.61 -6.28
CA ARG A 308 11.19 -14.61 -7.24
C ARG A 308 10.61 -13.95 -8.48
N CYS A 309 9.83 -12.89 -8.33
CA CYS A 309 9.26 -12.17 -9.47
C CYS A 309 10.33 -11.45 -10.32
N ARG A 310 11.33 -10.83 -9.68
CA ARG A 310 12.50 -10.27 -10.37
C ARG A 310 13.36 -11.34 -11.03
N GLY A 311 13.55 -12.48 -10.39
CA GLY A 311 14.23 -13.64 -10.99
C GLY A 311 13.50 -14.12 -12.24
N ALA A 312 12.17 -14.22 -12.19
CA ALA A 312 11.34 -14.59 -13.33
C ALA A 312 11.44 -13.56 -14.47
N LEU A 313 11.32 -12.27 -14.18
CA LEU A 313 11.46 -11.20 -15.19
C LEU A 313 12.86 -11.15 -15.82
N LEU A 314 13.91 -11.37 -15.02
CA LEU A 314 15.28 -11.47 -15.54
C LEU A 314 15.47 -12.73 -16.39
N CYS A 315 14.87 -13.87 -16.02
CA CYS A 315 14.84 -15.06 -16.86
C CYS A 315 14.12 -14.82 -18.18
N VAL A 316 12.95 -14.18 -18.18
CA VAL A 316 12.21 -13.83 -19.40
C VAL A 316 13.03 -12.90 -20.27
N ARG A 317 13.71 -11.90 -19.70
CA ARG A 317 14.61 -11.00 -20.44
C ARG A 317 15.81 -11.74 -21.03
N ARG A 318 16.41 -12.68 -20.30
CA ARG A 318 17.49 -13.52 -20.82
C ARG A 318 17.01 -14.40 -21.97
N MET A 319 15.83 -15.02 -21.85
CA MET A 319 15.24 -15.80 -22.94
C MET A 319 14.94 -14.93 -24.17
N LYS A 320 14.42 -13.72 -23.98
CA LYS A 320 14.14 -12.80 -25.10
C LYS A 320 15.44 -12.36 -25.82
N ARG A 321 16.52 -12.10 -25.07
CA ARG A 321 17.85 -11.81 -25.65
C ARG A 321 18.43 -13.02 -26.37
N ALA A 322 18.29 -14.23 -25.82
CA ALA A 322 18.71 -15.46 -26.48
C ALA A 322 17.94 -15.67 -27.79
N ALA A 323 16.62 -15.50 -27.79
CA ALA A 323 15.80 -15.58 -29.00
C ALA A 323 16.18 -14.53 -30.06
N CYS A 324 16.49 -13.29 -29.67
CA CYS A 324 16.99 -12.28 -30.61
C CYS A 324 18.37 -12.64 -31.17
N HIS A 325 19.24 -13.22 -30.34
CA HIS A 325 20.57 -13.67 -30.76
C HIS A 325 20.45 -14.84 -31.75
N ASP A 326 19.59 -15.82 -31.48
CA ASP A 326 19.35 -16.96 -32.37
C ASP A 326 18.73 -16.50 -33.70
N ALA A 327 17.80 -15.53 -33.67
CA ALA A 327 17.24 -14.93 -34.87
C ALA A 327 18.29 -14.15 -35.69
N ALA A 328 19.22 -13.47 -35.03
CA ALA A 328 20.33 -12.79 -35.70
C ALA A 328 21.31 -13.81 -36.34
N TRP A 329 21.61 -14.90 -35.65
CA TRP A 329 22.42 -15.99 -36.19
C TRP A 329 21.78 -16.69 -37.38
N LEU A 330 20.46 -16.92 -37.34
CA LEU A 330 19.73 -17.46 -38.49
C LEU A 330 19.77 -16.50 -39.69
N ARG A 331 19.60 -15.19 -39.48
CA ARG A 331 19.73 -14.19 -40.56
C ARG A 331 21.14 -14.16 -41.15
N MET A 332 22.18 -14.23 -40.32
CA MET A 332 23.56 -14.31 -40.77
C MET A 332 23.85 -15.62 -41.51
N GLY A 333 23.35 -16.76 -41.03
CA GLY A 333 23.47 -18.05 -41.70
C GLY A 333 22.80 -18.06 -43.08
N VAL A 334 21.60 -17.48 -43.20
CA VAL A 334 20.90 -17.32 -44.47
C VAL A 334 21.67 -16.42 -45.43
N LEU A 335 22.23 -15.30 -44.96
CA LEU A 335 23.07 -14.41 -45.77
C LEU A 335 24.36 -15.09 -46.26
N VAL A 336 25.01 -15.90 -45.42
CA VAL A 336 26.23 -16.64 -45.79
C VAL A 336 25.93 -17.76 -46.79
N LEU A 337 24.81 -18.47 -46.62
CA LEU A 337 24.43 -19.57 -47.51
C LEU A 337 23.86 -19.10 -48.85
N LEU A 338 23.07 -18.02 -48.86
CA LEU A 338 22.43 -17.50 -50.08
C LEU A 338 23.24 -16.42 -50.80
N GLY A 339 24.22 -15.80 -50.13
CA GLY A 339 25.09 -14.76 -50.70
C GLY A 339 25.78 -15.18 -52.00
N PRO A 340 26.38 -16.37 -52.10
CA PRO A 340 27.01 -16.84 -53.34
C PRO A 340 26.03 -17.04 -54.50
N LEU A 341 24.79 -17.48 -54.22
CA LEU A 341 23.75 -17.69 -55.24
C LEU A 341 23.23 -16.36 -55.80
N LEU A 342 23.12 -15.33 -54.96
CA LEU A 342 22.70 -13.99 -55.37
C LEU A 342 23.82 -13.20 -56.04
N GLY A 343 25.08 -13.37 -55.60
CA GLY A 343 26.25 -12.75 -56.22
C GLY A 343 26.54 -13.25 -57.64
N GLY A 344 26.31 -14.55 -57.91
CA GLY A 344 26.46 -15.12 -59.25
C GLY A 344 25.47 -14.57 -60.29
N TRP A 345 24.26 -14.22 -59.85
CA TRP A 345 23.23 -13.62 -60.71
C TRP A 345 23.51 -12.16 -61.10
N ALA A 346 24.16 -11.39 -60.22
CA ALA A 346 24.53 -10.00 -60.52
C ALA A 346 25.72 -9.92 -61.49
N ALA A 347 26.72 -10.80 -61.35
CA ALA A 347 27.88 -10.84 -62.24
C ALA A 347 27.53 -11.26 -63.68
N SER A 348 26.55 -12.16 -63.84
CA SER A 348 26.11 -12.63 -65.17
C SER A 348 25.23 -11.62 -65.93
N ARG A 349 24.70 -10.58 -65.25
CA ARG A 349 23.90 -9.51 -65.87
C ARG A 349 24.74 -8.33 -66.38
N TRP A 350 25.93 -8.11 -65.82
CA TRP A 350 26.87 -7.07 -66.29
C TRP A 350 27.61 -7.44 -67.59
N LEU A 351 27.70 -8.73 -67.92
CA LEU A 351 28.32 -9.23 -69.17
C LEU A 351 27.40 -9.17 -70.41
N ARG A 352 26.19 -8.59 -70.29
CA ARG A 352 25.23 -8.44 -71.40
C ARG A 352 24.79 -6.97 -71.60
N ALA A 353 25.72 -6.03 -71.51
CA ALA A 353 25.51 -4.68 -72.01
C ALA A 353 25.93 -4.64 -73.50
N PRO A 354 25.02 -4.37 -74.46
CA PRO A 354 25.39 -4.20 -75.86
C PRO A 354 26.15 -2.87 -76.04
N ALA A 355 27.17 -2.90 -76.89
CA ALA A 355 28.01 -1.77 -77.28
C ALA A 355 27.29 -0.78 -78.19
#